data_AF-A0A5C5VH70-F1
#
_entry.id   AF-A0A5C5VH70-F1
#
_cell.length_a   1.000
_cell.length_b   1.000
_cell.length_c   1.000
_cell.angle_alpha   90.00
_cell.angle_beta   90.00
_cell.angle_gamma   90.00
#
_symmetry.space_group_name_H-M   'P 1'
#
loop_
_entity.id
_entity.type
_entity.pdbx_description
1 polymer ?
#
loop_
_entity_poly.entity_id
_entity_poly.type
_entity_poly.pdbx_seq_one_letter_code
_entity_poly.pdbx_strand_id
1 'polypeptide(L)'
;MPHEPQTPRVRAIAWLVVLSLIIGLGAYKANENQRDRDQQAAYQQELDRLEKEGSAEYQKLSAWTKNLFNQDNARQATRDKFNGGKPWPTREEGDYEVATWQHPNYGIELQFTFNGDNLVGFGASTGTSLLQKVMPEPPAFSRSGPAEEFRRWVPPITGPVWIVAFAAAVFAPRLGRVAAELMLAASLATAAAHVTAPYHSLSARGLLTNDALFFTLVMYAASVVMLAMRTPPSHTRVRFGVRDLLLLTTAVAVLLALGAFGVLSLAVLCVGVLIYAAVRRLRPASAALTAETVAGGDATD
;
A
#
# COMPACT_ATOMS: atom_id res chain seq x y z
N MET A 1 13.93 -2.74 42.30
CA MET A 1 14.81 -3.77 41.69
C MET A 1 15.86 -3.06 40.85
N PRO A 2 17.16 -3.26 41.10
CA PRO A 2 18.19 -2.71 40.24
C PRO A 2 18.10 -3.38 38.86
N HIS A 3 17.82 -2.59 37.82
CA HIS A 3 17.92 -3.07 36.44
C HIS A 3 19.40 -3.38 36.17
N GLU A 4 19.74 -4.66 35.99
CA GLU A 4 21.04 -5.02 35.42
C GLU A 4 21.23 -4.27 34.10
N PRO A 5 22.37 -3.58 33.90
CA PRO A 5 22.65 -2.91 32.65
C PRO A 5 22.70 -3.96 31.54
N GLN A 6 21.67 -3.97 30.67
CA GLN A 6 21.68 -4.82 29.49
C GLN A 6 22.99 -4.62 28.73
N THR A 7 23.67 -5.71 28.43
CA THR A 7 24.91 -5.65 27.67
C THR A 7 24.64 -5.00 26.30
N PRO A 8 25.57 -4.17 25.78
CA PRO A 8 25.36 -3.43 24.53
C PRO A 8 25.03 -4.32 23.32
N ARG A 9 25.44 -5.59 23.36
CA ARG A 9 25.11 -6.60 22.35
C ARG A 9 23.62 -6.99 22.36
N VAL A 10 23.04 -7.24 23.54
CA VAL A 10 21.62 -7.62 23.66
C VAL A 10 20.72 -6.49 23.14
N ARG A 11 21.05 -5.25 23.48
CA ARG A 11 20.32 -4.07 23.00
C ARG A 11 20.41 -3.89 21.48
N ALA A 12 21.59 -4.12 20.90
CA ALA A 12 21.78 -4.07 19.45
C ALA A 12 20.98 -5.16 18.72
N ILE A 13 20.97 -6.39 19.25
CA ILE A 13 20.17 -7.50 18.70
C ILE A 13 18.69 -7.18 18.77
N ALA A 14 18.20 -6.69 19.92
CA ALA A 14 16.79 -6.30 20.07
C ALA A 14 16.39 -5.25 19.02
N TRP A 15 17.26 -4.26 18.76
CA TRP A 15 17.03 -3.25 17.74
C TRP A 15 17.00 -3.81 16.32
N LEU A 16 17.92 -4.73 15.99
CA LEU A 16 17.91 -5.41 14.70
C LEU A 16 16.60 -6.17 14.49
N VAL A 17 16.12 -6.90 15.50
CA VAL A 17 14.84 -7.62 15.45
C VAL A 17 13.68 -6.65 15.22
N VAL A 18 13.61 -5.55 15.97
CA VAL A 18 12.54 -4.54 15.81
C VAL A 18 12.56 -3.93 14.41
N LEU A 19 13.72 -3.53 13.91
CA LEU A 19 13.84 -2.95 12.56
C LEU A 19 13.49 -3.98 11.48
N SER A 20 13.94 -5.22 11.61
CA SER A 20 13.59 -6.31 10.70
C SER A 20 12.09 -6.56 10.66
N LEU A 21 11.40 -6.49 11.81
CA LEU A 21 9.93 -6.62 11.86
C LEU A 21 9.24 -5.45 11.15
N ILE A 22 9.62 -4.21 11.43
CA ILE A 22 9.02 -3.02 10.80
C ILE A 22 9.21 -3.06 9.28
N ILE A 23 10.44 -3.32 8.82
CA ILE A 23 10.79 -3.36 7.40
C ILE A 23 10.13 -4.56 6.73
N GLY A 24 10.16 -5.74 7.36
CA GLY A 24 9.57 -6.97 6.82
C GLY A 24 8.06 -6.88 6.66
N LEU A 25 7.35 -6.37 7.66
CA LEU A 25 5.90 -6.19 7.60
C LEU A 25 5.51 -5.10 6.59
N GLY A 26 6.26 -4.00 6.54
CA GLY A 26 6.07 -2.96 5.53
C GLY A 26 6.29 -3.48 4.11
N ALA A 27 7.37 -4.24 3.89
CA ALA A 27 7.67 -4.83 2.60
C ALA A 27 6.64 -5.87 2.17
N TYR A 28 6.17 -6.71 3.09
CA TYR A 28 5.09 -7.66 2.84
C TYR A 28 3.83 -6.94 2.33
N LYS A 29 3.41 -5.86 2.99
CA LYS A 29 2.26 -5.08 2.54
C LYS A 29 2.51 -4.32 1.23
N ALA A 30 3.72 -3.80 1.03
CA ALA A 30 4.10 -3.16 -0.24
C ALA A 30 4.00 -4.14 -1.42
N ASN A 31 4.43 -5.39 -1.22
CA ASN A 31 4.34 -6.45 -2.23
C ASN A 31 2.89 -6.85 -2.53
N GLU A 32 2.02 -6.95 -1.51
CA GLU A 32 0.58 -7.15 -1.73
C GLU A 32 -0.01 -6.03 -2.59
N ASN A 33 0.29 -4.76 -2.28
CA ASN A 33 -0.21 -3.63 -3.07
C ASN A 33 0.34 -3.64 -4.51
N GLN A 34 1.57 -4.11 -4.72
CA GLN A 34 2.14 -4.23 -6.06
C GLN A 34 1.42 -5.31 -6.87
N ARG A 35 1.19 -6.48 -6.28
CA ARG A 35 0.41 -7.55 -6.92
C ARG A 35 -1.00 -7.07 -7.29
N ASP A 36 -1.66 -6.33 -6.41
CA ASP A 36 -3.01 -5.81 -6.67
C ASP A 36 -2.98 -4.79 -7.84
N ARG A 37 -1.97 -3.91 -7.91
CA ARG A 37 -1.76 -3.00 -9.05
C ARG A 37 -1.50 -3.74 -10.36
N ASP A 38 -0.70 -4.80 -10.32
CA ASP A 38 -0.41 -5.61 -11.50
C ASP A 38 -1.68 -6.32 -12.00
N GLN A 39 -2.54 -6.79 -11.09
CA GLN A 39 -3.86 -7.35 -11.43
C GLN A 39 -4.79 -6.31 -12.04
N GLN A 40 -4.82 -5.07 -11.52
CA GLN A 40 -5.59 -3.99 -12.13
C GLN A 40 -5.08 -3.63 -13.53
N ALA A 41 -3.76 -3.57 -13.72
CA ALA A 41 -3.16 -3.27 -15.00
C ALA A 41 -3.48 -4.37 -16.04
N ALA A 42 -3.40 -5.64 -15.63
CA ALA A 42 -3.78 -6.77 -16.47
C ALA A 42 -5.28 -6.76 -16.81
N TYR A 43 -6.13 -6.44 -15.83
CA TYR A 43 -7.57 -6.28 -16.05
C TYR A 43 -7.87 -5.18 -17.07
N GLN A 44 -7.23 -4.01 -16.94
CA GLN A 44 -7.44 -2.91 -17.89
C GLN A 44 -7.00 -3.28 -19.31
N GLN A 45 -5.85 -3.95 -19.45
CA GLN A 45 -5.39 -4.44 -20.76
C GLN A 45 -6.36 -5.44 -21.39
N GLU A 46 -6.92 -6.34 -20.58
CA GLU A 46 -7.89 -7.32 -21.04
C GLU A 46 -9.23 -6.67 -21.39
N LEU A 47 -9.68 -5.68 -20.61
CA LEU A 47 -10.89 -4.91 -20.89
C LEU A 47 -10.75 -4.14 -22.22
N ASP A 48 -9.62 -3.45 -22.43
CA ASP A 48 -9.33 -2.76 -23.69
C ASP A 48 -9.29 -3.73 -24.89
N ARG A 49 -8.82 -4.97 -24.68
CA ARG A 49 -8.84 -6.03 -25.70
C ARG A 49 -10.26 -6.48 -26.00
N LEU A 50 -11.04 -6.79 -24.97
CA LEU A 50 -12.43 -7.23 -25.11
C LEU A 50 -13.33 -6.15 -25.72
N GLU A 51 -13.10 -4.87 -25.45
CA GLU A 51 -13.83 -3.78 -26.10
C GLU A 51 -13.55 -3.72 -27.60
N LYS A 52 -12.29 -3.91 -28.02
CA LYS A 52 -11.92 -3.95 -29.45
C LYS A 52 -12.52 -5.17 -30.17
N GLU A 53 -12.36 -6.36 -29.58
CA GLU A 53 -12.93 -7.60 -30.13
C GLU A 53 -14.46 -7.51 -30.16
N GLY A 54 -15.07 -7.02 -29.08
CA GLY A 54 -16.51 -6.82 -28.94
C GLY A 54 -17.08 -5.81 -29.94
N SER A 55 -16.36 -4.72 -30.24
CA SER A 55 -16.77 -3.77 -31.27
C SER A 55 -16.80 -4.40 -32.66
N ALA A 56 -15.78 -5.20 -33.00
CA ALA A 56 -15.76 -5.94 -34.26
C ALA A 56 -16.89 -6.98 -34.34
N GLU A 57 -17.14 -7.72 -33.26
CA GLU A 57 -18.21 -8.71 -33.19
C GLU A 57 -19.59 -8.04 -33.25
N TYR A 58 -19.77 -6.91 -32.56
CA TYR A 58 -20.98 -6.10 -32.63
C TYR A 58 -21.29 -5.66 -34.06
N GLN A 59 -20.29 -5.19 -34.82
CA GLN A 59 -20.49 -4.82 -36.22
C GLN A 59 -20.93 -6.01 -37.08
N LYS A 60 -20.32 -7.19 -36.90
CA LYS A 60 -20.73 -8.41 -37.61
C LYS A 60 -22.16 -8.80 -37.27
N LEU A 61 -22.51 -8.81 -35.98
CA LEU A 61 -23.85 -9.18 -35.51
C LEU A 61 -24.90 -8.16 -35.98
N SER A 62 -24.60 -6.87 -35.93
CA SER A 62 -25.48 -5.81 -36.44
C SER A 62 -25.70 -5.94 -37.95
N ALA A 63 -24.63 -6.21 -38.73
CA ALA A 63 -24.74 -6.43 -40.17
C ALA A 63 -25.57 -7.68 -40.51
N TRP A 64 -25.34 -8.78 -39.78
CA TRP A 64 -26.14 -9.99 -39.91
C TRP A 64 -27.61 -9.73 -39.56
N THR A 65 -27.91 -8.99 -38.49
CA THR A 65 -29.29 -8.68 -38.11
C THR A 65 -30.00 -7.75 -39.09
N LYS A 66 -29.29 -6.83 -39.74
CA LYS A 66 -29.88 -6.02 -40.82
C LYS A 66 -30.39 -6.87 -41.98
N ASN A 67 -29.74 -8.01 -42.26
CA ASN A 67 -30.18 -8.92 -43.31
C ASN A 67 -31.43 -9.73 -42.91
N LEU A 68 -31.76 -9.84 -41.62
CA LEU A 68 -32.94 -10.58 -41.14
C LEU A 68 -34.27 -9.90 -41.47
N PHE A 69 -34.32 -8.57 -41.61
CA PHE A 69 -35.56 -7.85 -41.91
C PHE A 69 -36.17 -8.22 -43.27
N ASN A 70 -35.36 -8.76 -44.18
CA ASN A 70 -35.79 -9.16 -45.52
C ASN A 70 -35.89 -10.69 -45.68
N GLN A 71 -35.74 -11.46 -44.59
CA GLN A 71 -35.80 -12.92 -44.61
C GLN A 71 -37.15 -13.42 -44.11
N ASP A 72 -37.72 -14.39 -44.84
CA ASP A 72 -38.84 -15.19 -44.34
C ASP A 72 -38.39 -16.01 -43.12
N ASN A 73 -39.22 -16.10 -42.08
CA ASN A 73 -38.93 -16.81 -40.82
C ASN A 73 -37.70 -16.30 -40.04
N ALA A 74 -37.53 -14.98 -39.93
CA ALA A 74 -36.47 -14.35 -39.13
C ALA A 74 -36.38 -14.86 -37.68
N ARG A 75 -37.53 -15.25 -37.09
CA ARG A 75 -37.59 -15.91 -35.78
C ARG A 75 -36.83 -17.24 -35.72
N GLN A 76 -36.91 -18.07 -36.75
CA GLN A 76 -36.16 -19.33 -36.77
C GLN A 76 -34.66 -19.08 -36.99
N ALA A 77 -34.31 -18.17 -37.88
CA ALA A 77 -32.91 -17.82 -38.15
C ALA A 77 -32.18 -17.26 -36.91
N THR A 78 -32.87 -16.46 -36.07
CA THR A 78 -32.34 -15.99 -34.78
C THR A 78 -32.19 -17.11 -33.74
N ARG A 79 -33.12 -18.08 -33.70
CA ARG A 79 -33.01 -19.29 -32.88
C ARG A 79 -31.82 -20.15 -33.24
N ASP A 80 -31.63 -20.41 -34.53
CA ASP A 80 -30.54 -21.24 -35.03
C ASP A 80 -29.18 -20.59 -34.72
N LYS A 81 -29.08 -19.27 -34.86
CA LYS A 81 -27.83 -18.54 -34.67
C LYS A 81 -27.36 -18.45 -33.22
N PHE A 82 -28.27 -18.17 -32.28
CA PHE A 82 -27.87 -17.82 -30.90
C PHE A 82 -28.38 -18.79 -29.82
N ASN A 83 -29.36 -19.65 -30.13
CA ASN A 83 -29.96 -20.57 -29.17
C ASN A 83 -29.98 -22.03 -29.67
N GLY A 84 -29.13 -22.35 -30.65
CA GLY A 84 -29.01 -23.71 -31.20
C GLY A 84 -30.33 -24.29 -31.73
N GLY A 85 -31.21 -23.42 -32.27
CA GLY A 85 -32.52 -23.77 -32.81
C GLY A 85 -33.64 -23.90 -31.79
N LYS A 86 -33.37 -23.73 -30.49
CA LYS A 86 -34.39 -23.81 -29.44
C LYS A 86 -35.20 -22.50 -29.33
N PRO A 87 -36.47 -22.56 -28.90
CA PRO A 87 -37.26 -21.37 -28.60
C PRO A 87 -36.60 -20.50 -27.52
N TRP A 88 -36.73 -19.18 -27.64
CA TRP A 88 -36.20 -18.23 -26.67
C TRP A 88 -37.20 -17.95 -25.56
N PRO A 89 -36.73 -17.60 -24.36
CA PRO A 89 -37.56 -16.84 -23.44
C PRO A 89 -37.88 -15.49 -24.09
N THR A 90 -39.17 -15.24 -24.33
CA THR A 90 -39.68 -13.96 -24.82
C THR A 90 -40.47 -13.24 -23.73
N ARG A 91 -40.51 -11.92 -23.81
CA ARG A 91 -41.39 -11.06 -23.03
C ARG A 91 -42.44 -10.46 -23.97
N GLU A 92 -43.71 -10.55 -23.62
CA GLU A 92 -44.78 -9.90 -24.36
C GLU A 92 -44.82 -8.39 -24.05
N GLU A 93 -44.92 -7.58 -25.09
CA GLU A 93 -45.03 -6.13 -25.03
C GLU A 93 -46.10 -5.67 -26.03
N GLY A 94 -47.36 -5.66 -25.58
CA GLY A 94 -48.52 -5.41 -26.44
C GLY A 94 -48.74 -6.57 -27.43
N ASP A 95 -48.86 -6.26 -28.71
CA ASP A 95 -48.99 -7.24 -29.80
C ASP A 95 -47.64 -7.81 -30.29
N TYR A 96 -46.54 -7.51 -29.57
CA TYR A 96 -45.19 -7.88 -29.95
C TYR A 96 -44.52 -8.80 -28.92
N GLU A 97 -43.61 -9.65 -29.39
CA GLU A 97 -42.76 -10.48 -28.55
C GLU A 97 -41.31 -10.02 -28.62
N VAL A 98 -40.67 -9.85 -27.46
CA VAL A 98 -39.29 -9.37 -27.35
C VAL A 98 -38.40 -10.48 -26.83
N ALA A 99 -37.36 -10.83 -27.59
CA ALA A 99 -36.29 -11.74 -27.17
C ALA A 99 -35.00 -10.97 -26.91
N THR A 100 -34.36 -11.21 -25.77
CA THR A 100 -33.08 -10.58 -25.44
C THR A 100 -31.97 -11.63 -25.37
N TRP A 101 -30.86 -11.33 -26.00
CA TRP A 101 -29.63 -12.11 -25.97
C TRP A 101 -28.51 -11.31 -25.37
N GLN A 102 -27.65 -11.97 -24.59
CA GLN A 102 -26.39 -11.39 -24.16
C GLN A 102 -25.24 -12.25 -24.65
N HIS A 103 -24.27 -11.60 -25.30
CA HIS A 103 -23.06 -12.26 -25.74
C HIS A 103 -22.25 -12.70 -24.52
N PRO A 104 -21.86 -13.97 -24.42
CA PRO A 104 -21.23 -14.52 -23.21
C PRO A 104 -19.86 -13.95 -22.84
N ASN A 105 -19.24 -13.13 -23.71
CA ASN A 105 -17.83 -12.73 -23.62
C ASN A 105 -17.62 -11.21 -23.77
N TYR A 106 -18.46 -10.54 -24.56
CA TYR A 106 -18.20 -9.16 -24.98
C TYR A 106 -19.20 -8.13 -24.42
N GLY A 107 -20.12 -8.54 -23.54
CA GLY A 107 -21.11 -7.61 -22.96
C GLY A 107 -22.00 -6.95 -24.02
N ILE A 108 -22.24 -7.63 -25.14
CA ILE A 108 -23.15 -7.17 -26.19
C ILE A 108 -24.54 -7.68 -25.86
N GLU A 109 -25.53 -6.79 -25.83
CA GLU A 109 -26.93 -7.17 -25.71
C GLU A 109 -27.67 -6.91 -27.02
N LEU A 110 -28.34 -7.93 -27.52
CA LEU A 110 -29.18 -7.86 -28.71
C LEU A 110 -30.64 -8.08 -28.29
N GLN A 111 -31.52 -7.19 -28.73
CA GLN A 111 -32.95 -7.26 -28.47
C GLN A 111 -33.67 -7.37 -29.82
N PHE A 112 -34.47 -8.42 -29.96
CA PHE A 112 -35.23 -8.70 -31.17
C PHE A 112 -36.72 -8.59 -30.86
N THR A 113 -37.44 -7.76 -31.61
CA THR A 113 -38.89 -7.59 -31.47
C THR A 113 -39.58 -8.24 -32.66
N PHE A 114 -40.49 -9.16 -32.38
CA PHE A 114 -41.19 -9.96 -33.37
C PHE A 114 -42.71 -9.68 -33.35
N ASN A 115 -43.33 -9.77 -34.54
CA ASN A 115 -44.77 -9.92 -34.70
C ASN A 115 -45.00 -11.22 -35.49
N GLY A 116 -45.47 -12.26 -34.81
CA GLY A 116 -45.41 -13.62 -35.35
C GLY A 116 -43.97 -14.04 -35.66
N ASP A 117 -43.74 -14.55 -36.88
CA ASP A 117 -42.42 -14.99 -37.34
C ASP A 117 -41.54 -13.88 -37.94
N ASN A 118 -42.11 -12.67 -38.09
CA ASN A 118 -41.45 -11.53 -38.71
C ASN A 118 -40.72 -10.68 -37.67
N LEU A 119 -39.50 -10.24 -38.00
CA LEU A 119 -38.74 -9.28 -37.20
C LEU A 119 -39.22 -7.86 -37.53
N VAL A 120 -39.76 -7.16 -36.54
CA VAL A 120 -40.29 -5.78 -36.69
C VAL A 120 -39.41 -4.74 -35.98
N GLY A 121 -38.53 -5.16 -35.08
CA GLY A 121 -37.62 -4.27 -34.37
C GLY A 121 -36.33 -4.97 -33.96
N PHE A 122 -35.24 -4.18 -33.92
CA PHE A 122 -33.94 -4.63 -33.44
C PHE A 122 -33.28 -3.52 -32.63
N GLY A 123 -32.98 -3.82 -31.38
CA GLY A 123 -32.12 -3.03 -30.51
C GLY A 123 -30.79 -3.72 -30.32
N ALA A 124 -29.71 -2.98 -30.33
CA ALA A 124 -28.40 -3.50 -29.96
C ALA A 124 -27.73 -2.49 -29.04
N SER A 125 -27.25 -2.96 -27.90
CA SER A 125 -26.54 -2.14 -26.95
C SER A 125 -25.20 -2.78 -26.60
N THR A 126 -24.23 -1.91 -26.39
CA THR A 126 -22.94 -2.26 -25.81
C THR A 126 -22.70 -1.28 -24.69
N GLY A 127 -22.05 -1.73 -23.62
CA GLY A 127 -21.78 -0.85 -22.50
C GLY A 127 -20.78 -1.48 -21.55
N THR A 128 -19.94 -0.63 -20.96
CA THR A 128 -18.96 -1.01 -19.95
C THR A 128 -19.63 -1.73 -18.78
N SER A 129 -20.86 -1.38 -18.40
CA SER A 129 -21.63 -2.06 -17.35
C SER A 129 -22.04 -3.49 -17.72
N LEU A 130 -22.28 -3.78 -19.01
CA LEU A 130 -22.59 -5.13 -19.49
C LEU A 130 -21.31 -5.97 -19.62
N LEU A 131 -20.21 -5.36 -20.05
CA LEU A 131 -18.90 -6.00 -20.08
C LEU A 131 -18.41 -6.35 -18.66
N GLN A 132 -18.61 -5.45 -17.70
CA GLN A 132 -18.28 -5.66 -16.28
C GLN A 132 -19.12 -6.76 -15.60
N LYS A 133 -20.31 -7.08 -16.11
CA LYS A 133 -21.08 -8.24 -15.63
C LYS A 133 -20.45 -9.57 -16.05
N VAL A 134 -19.81 -9.60 -17.22
CA VAL A 134 -19.13 -10.78 -17.76
C VAL A 134 -17.71 -10.89 -17.20
N MET A 135 -17.04 -9.74 -17.03
CA MET A 135 -15.69 -9.64 -16.49
C MET A 135 -15.68 -8.67 -15.30
N PRO A 136 -15.94 -9.16 -14.07
CA PRO A 136 -15.99 -8.30 -12.89
C PRO A 136 -14.62 -7.68 -12.58
N GLU A 137 -14.63 -6.40 -12.21
CA GLU A 137 -13.43 -5.65 -11.85
C GLU A 137 -12.76 -6.24 -10.60
N PRO A 138 -11.45 -6.52 -10.64
CA PRO A 138 -10.72 -6.93 -9.45
C PRO A 138 -10.65 -5.77 -8.45
N PRO A 139 -10.68 -6.05 -7.14
CA PRO A 139 -10.58 -4.99 -6.14
C PRO A 139 -9.26 -4.24 -6.28
N ALA A 140 -9.33 -2.90 -6.27
CA ALA A 140 -8.15 -2.05 -6.48
C ALA A 140 -7.01 -2.29 -5.49
N PHE A 141 -7.37 -2.67 -4.26
CA PHE A 141 -6.44 -3.07 -3.22
C PHE A 141 -7.15 -4.06 -2.31
N SER A 142 -6.40 -5.04 -1.78
CA SER A 142 -6.89 -5.92 -0.73
C SER A 142 -7.20 -5.10 0.52
N ARG A 143 -8.49 -4.82 0.74
CA ARG A 143 -9.01 -4.06 1.90
C ARG A 143 -9.25 -4.94 3.13
N SER A 144 -9.06 -6.25 3.01
CA SER A 144 -9.49 -7.26 3.99
C SER A 144 -8.46 -8.39 4.21
N GLY A 145 -7.16 -8.10 4.11
CA GLY A 145 -6.09 -9.07 4.40
C GLY A 145 -5.49 -8.91 5.81
N PRO A 146 -4.84 -9.95 6.36
CA PRO A 146 -4.17 -9.89 7.68
C PRO A 146 -3.15 -8.75 7.79
N ALA A 147 -2.43 -8.43 6.72
CA ALA A 147 -1.47 -7.32 6.71
C ALA A 147 -2.14 -5.95 6.68
N GLU A 148 -3.29 -5.82 6.00
CA GLU A 148 -4.07 -4.57 6.03
C GLU A 148 -4.73 -4.35 7.39
N GLU A 149 -5.20 -5.43 8.04
CA GLU A 149 -5.70 -5.37 9.41
C GLU A 149 -4.61 -4.92 10.39
N PHE A 150 -3.44 -5.56 10.35
CA PHE A 150 -2.29 -5.18 11.18
C PHE A 150 -1.86 -3.72 10.93
N ARG A 151 -1.73 -3.32 9.66
CA ARG A 151 -1.36 -1.95 9.27
C ARG A 151 -2.29 -0.90 9.87
N ARG A 152 -3.60 -1.15 9.92
CA ARG A 152 -4.60 -0.23 10.48
C ARG A 152 -4.47 -0.05 11.99
N TRP A 153 -4.05 -1.09 12.70
CA TRP A 153 -3.84 -1.03 14.15
C TRP A 153 -2.53 -0.34 14.55
N VAL A 154 -1.53 -0.28 13.66
CA VAL A 154 -0.22 0.28 13.99
C VAL A 154 -0.31 1.77 14.40
N PRO A 155 -0.80 2.72 13.56
CA PRO A 155 -0.85 4.14 13.94
C PRO A 155 -1.59 4.47 15.26
N PRO A 156 -2.79 3.92 15.54
CA PRO A 156 -3.49 4.23 16.80
C PRO A 156 -2.78 3.66 18.04
N ILE A 157 -1.91 2.65 17.89
CA ILE A 157 -1.08 2.15 19.00
C ILE A 157 0.21 2.98 19.12
N THR A 158 0.92 3.19 18.02
CA THR A 158 2.25 3.81 18.02
C THR A 158 2.21 5.31 18.31
N GLY A 159 1.13 6.02 17.94
CA GLY A 159 0.94 7.44 18.26
C GLY A 159 0.95 7.71 19.78
N PRO A 160 0.04 7.11 20.57
CA PRO A 160 0.04 7.24 22.03
C PRO A 160 1.34 6.76 22.68
N VAL A 161 1.90 5.63 22.22
CA VAL A 161 3.21 5.13 22.70
C VAL A 161 4.31 6.17 22.48
N TRP A 162 4.32 6.84 21.33
CA TRP A 162 5.29 7.89 21.03
C TRP A 162 5.13 9.09 21.95
N ILE A 163 3.90 9.54 22.24
CA ILE A 163 3.63 10.68 23.13
C ILE A 163 4.11 10.37 24.56
N VAL A 164 3.77 9.18 25.08
CA VAL A 164 4.20 8.73 26.41
C VAL A 164 5.72 8.61 26.46
N ALA A 165 6.33 8.05 25.42
CA ALA A 165 7.78 7.94 25.32
C ALA A 165 8.46 9.31 25.20
N PHE A 166 7.86 10.28 24.51
CA PHE A 166 8.36 11.65 24.45
C PHE A 166 8.35 12.31 25.83
N ALA A 167 7.22 12.23 26.56
CA ALA A 167 7.13 12.75 27.92
C ALA A 167 8.18 12.10 28.83
N ALA A 168 8.33 10.77 28.78
CA ALA A 168 9.37 10.06 29.54
C ALA A 168 10.79 10.47 29.10
N ALA A 169 11.02 10.70 27.81
CA ALA A 169 12.30 11.15 27.27
C ALA A 169 12.68 12.56 27.73
N VAL A 170 11.70 13.42 28.05
CA VAL A 170 11.92 14.76 28.61
C VAL A 170 12.12 14.69 30.13
N PHE A 171 11.17 14.09 30.85
CA PHE A 171 11.04 14.22 32.31
C PHE A 171 11.75 13.12 33.10
N ALA A 172 12.03 11.94 32.52
CA ALA A 172 12.66 10.83 33.23
C ALA A 172 14.14 10.65 32.82
N PRO A 173 15.10 11.29 33.51
CA PRO A 173 16.51 11.28 33.11
C PRO A 173 17.12 9.86 33.07
N ARG A 174 16.67 8.96 33.95
CA ARG A 174 17.13 7.56 34.02
C ARG A 174 16.63 6.69 32.86
N LEU A 175 15.43 6.97 32.35
CA LEU A 175 14.79 6.19 31.28
C LEU A 175 14.88 6.88 29.91
N GLY A 176 15.37 8.12 29.86
CA GLY A 176 15.23 8.97 28.68
C GLY A 176 15.85 8.41 27.40
N ARG A 177 16.92 7.60 27.50
CA ARG A 177 17.51 6.93 26.33
C ARG A 177 16.64 5.78 25.79
N VAL A 178 16.07 4.97 26.68
CA VAL A 178 15.14 3.88 26.28
C VAL A 178 13.85 4.48 25.71
N ALA A 179 13.38 5.58 26.30
CA ALA A 179 12.22 6.31 25.82
C ALA A 179 12.45 6.91 24.42
N ALA A 180 13.60 7.55 24.17
CA ALA A 180 13.96 8.05 22.83
C ALA A 180 14.07 6.94 21.78
N GLU A 181 14.51 5.75 22.21
CA GLU A 181 14.55 4.55 21.37
C GLU A 181 13.14 4.04 21.03
N LEU A 182 12.23 4.00 22.00
CA LEU A 182 10.83 3.65 21.76
C LEU A 182 10.13 4.67 20.84
N MET A 183 10.42 5.96 21.00
CA MET A 183 9.93 6.99 20.09
C MET A 183 10.36 6.70 18.64
N LEU A 184 11.64 6.36 18.43
CA LEU A 184 12.16 6.07 17.10
C LEU A 184 11.45 4.87 16.48
N ALA A 185 11.33 3.77 17.24
CA ALA A 185 10.64 2.56 16.77
C ALA A 185 9.16 2.85 16.43
N ALA A 186 8.46 3.59 17.30
CA ALA A 186 7.08 3.98 17.07
C ALA A 186 6.93 4.84 15.81
N SER A 187 7.80 5.82 15.60
CA SER A 187 7.77 6.69 14.41
C SER A 187 8.01 5.91 13.12
N LEU A 188 8.95 4.96 13.11
CA LEU A 188 9.25 4.11 11.96
C LEU A 188 8.11 3.14 11.66
N ALA A 189 7.50 2.55 12.69
CA ALA A 189 6.34 1.68 12.53
C ALA A 189 5.13 2.45 11.95
N THR A 190 4.83 3.63 12.49
CA THR A 190 3.80 4.54 11.93
C THR A 190 4.10 4.89 10.48
N ALA A 191 5.36 5.18 10.15
CA ALA A 191 5.77 5.55 8.80
C ALA A 191 5.56 4.40 7.84
N ALA A 192 6.01 3.19 8.19
CA ALA A 192 5.81 1.99 7.40
C ALA A 192 4.31 1.74 7.15
N ALA A 193 3.45 1.94 8.15
CA ALA A 193 2.01 1.75 8.02
C ALA A 193 1.33 2.78 7.11
N HIS A 194 1.80 4.03 7.07
CA HIS A 194 1.27 5.05 6.15
C HIS A 194 1.85 4.94 4.74
N VAL A 195 3.16 4.71 4.60
CA VAL A 195 3.82 4.53 3.30
C VAL A 195 3.24 3.35 2.52
N THR A 196 2.85 2.29 3.21
CA THR A 196 2.23 1.11 2.62
C THR A 196 0.72 1.22 2.51
N ALA A 197 0.13 2.36 2.88
CA ALA A 197 -1.29 2.59 2.67
C ALA A 197 -1.57 2.72 1.16
N PRO A 198 -2.63 2.07 0.66
CA PRO A 198 -2.89 1.97 -0.78
C PRO A 198 -3.18 3.33 -1.45
N TYR A 199 -3.61 4.33 -0.68
CA TYR A 199 -4.06 5.63 -1.20
C TYR A 199 -2.98 6.73 -1.16
N HIS A 200 -1.75 6.41 -0.75
CA HIS A 200 -0.72 7.42 -0.58
C HIS A 200 0.30 7.40 -1.72
N SER A 201 0.53 8.57 -2.30
CA SER A 201 1.60 8.76 -3.28
C SER A 201 2.94 8.88 -2.55
N LEU A 202 3.91 8.06 -2.93
CA LEU A 202 5.29 8.12 -2.44
C LEU A 202 6.11 9.23 -3.08
N SER A 203 5.50 10.10 -3.88
CA SER A 203 6.18 11.29 -4.42
C SER A 203 6.52 12.27 -3.29
N ALA A 204 7.58 13.06 -3.47
CA ALA A 204 7.97 14.10 -2.49
C ALA A 204 6.81 15.07 -2.19
N ARG A 205 6.01 15.42 -3.22
CA ARG A 205 4.80 16.20 -3.05
C ARG A 205 3.76 15.45 -2.22
N GLY A 206 3.52 14.17 -2.52
CA GLY A 206 2.59 13.32 -1.76
C GLY A 206 2.95 13.15 -0.29
N LEU A 207 4.24 13.11 0.04
CA LEU A 207 4.74 13.04 1.43
C LEU A 207 4.47 14.33 2.21
N LEU A 208 4.59 15.50 1.57
CA LEU A 208 4.43 16.81 2.20
C LEU A 208 2.98 17.30 2.23
N THR A 209 2.14 16.86 1.29
CA THR A 209 0.71 17.22 1.25
C THR A 209 -0.18 16.31 2.08
N ASN A 210 0.39 15.25 2.68
CA ASN A 210 -0.34 14.30 3.50
C ASN A 210 0.00 14.53 4.97
N ASP A 211 -0.98 15.01 5.72
CA ASP A 211 -0.83 15.35 7.13
C ASP A 211 -0.27 14.20 7.97
N ALA A 212 -0.67 12.96 7.69
CA ALA A 212 -0.21 11.79 8.43
C ALA A 212 1.27 11.48 8.14
N LEU A 213 1.68 11.52 6.86
CA LEU A 213 3.08 11.28 6.48
C LEU A 213 3.99 12.43 6.95
N PHE A 214 3.51 13.67 6.85
CA PHE A 214 4.21 14.83 7.38
C PHE A 214 4.38 14.76 8.90
N PHE A 215 3.31 14.44 9.63
CA PHE A 215 3.37 14.25 11.08
C PHE A 215 4.36 13.15 11.47
N THR A 216 4.38 12.05 10.72
CA THR A 216 5.32 10.96 10.97
C THR A 216 6.77 11.37 10.73
N LEU A 217 7.03 12.22 9.74
CA LEU A 217 8.35 12.81 9.51
C LEU A 217 8.80 13.70 10.67
N VAL A 218 7.88 14.50 11.22
CA VAL A 218 8.13 15.30 12.44
C VAL A 218 8.42 14.40 13.65
N MET A 219 7.61 13.36 13.87
CA MET A 219 7.84 12.38 14.94
C MET A 219 9.23 11.74 14.80
N TYR A 220 9.62 11.34 13.60
CA TYR A 220 10.93 10.74 13.32
C TYR A 220 12.06 11.71 13.62
N ALA A 221 12.00 12.94 13.09
CA ALA A 221 13.02 13.95 13.34
C ALA A 221 13.18 14.26 14.84
N ALA A 222 12.07 14.43 15.57
CA ALA A 222 12.08 14.64 17.01
C ALA A 222 12.67 13.44 17.78
N SER A 223 12.38 12.21 17.35
CA SER A 223 12.93 10.98 17.93
C SER A 223 14.45 10.90 17.75
N VAL A 224 14.94 11.20 16.55
CA VAL A 224 16.37 11.22 16.23
C VAL A 224 17.11 12.28 17.03
N VAL A 225 16.54 13.50 17.13
CA VAL A 225 17.09 14.60 17.95
C VAL A 225 17.17 14.18 19.42
N MET A 226 16.08 13.65 19.98
CA MET A 226 16.08 13.19 21.37
C MET A 226 17.08 12.07 21.62
N LEU A 227 17.20 11.12 20.70
CA LEU A 227 18.18 10.04 20.81
C LEU A 227 19.61 10.58 20.78
N ALA A 228 19.91 11.56 19.91
CA ALA A 228 21.21 12.23 19.86
C ALA A 228 21.53 12.98 21.16
N MET A 229 20.53 13.63 21.77
CA MET A 229 20.67 14.32 23.06
C MET A 229 20.75 13.38 24.26
N ARG A 230 20.22 12.15 24.19
CA ARG A 230 20.27 11.20 25.30
C ARG A 230 21.41 10.18 25.17
N THR A 231 22.07 10.11 24.03
CA THR A 231 23.25 9.24 23.85
C THR A 231 24.49 9.89 24.46
N PRO A 232 25.28 9.17 25.28
CA PRO A 232 26.51 9.71 25.84
C PRO A 232 27.51 10.12 24.74
N PRO A 233 28.34 11.16 24.96
CA PRO A 233 29.43 11.50 24.06
C PRO A 233 30.38 10.30 23.94
N SER A 234 30.74 9.94 22.71
CA SER A 234 31.65 8.84 22.43
C SER A 234 32.88 9.43 21.73
N HIS A 235 34.02 9.42 22.40
CA HIS A 235 35.29 9.88 21.83
C HIS A 235 35.91 8.88 20.84
N THR A 236 35.23 7.76 20.57
CA THR A 236 35.67 6.76 19.60
C THR A 236 35.57 7.31 18.18
N ARG A 237 36.73 7.50 17.54
CA ARG A 237 36.84 7.65 16.09
C ARG A 237 36.08 6.50 15.43
N VAL A 238 35.21 6.81 14.48
CA VAL A 238 34.48 5.80 13.71
C VAL A 238 35.50 4.99 12.92
N ARG A 239 35.87 3.82 13.42
CA ARG A 239 36.68 2.83 12.72
C ARG A 239 35.73 1.75 12.26
N PHE A 240 35.45 1.72 10.96
CA PHE A 240 34.70 0.62 10.36
C PHE A 240 35.66 -0.53 10.10
N GLY A 241 35.43 -1.69 10.70
CA GLY A 241 36.10 -2.91 10.29
C GLY A 241 35.54 -3.40 8.94
N VAL A 242 36.30 -4.27 8.26
CA VAL A 242 35.84 -4.93 7.01
C VAL A 242 34.52 -5.67 7.25
N ARG A 243 34.34 -6.29 8.43
CA ARG A 243 33.10 -6.94 8.85
C ARG A 243 31.91 -5.97 8.90
N ASP A 244 32.10 -4.76 9.42
CA ASP A 244 31.03 -3.78 9.56
C ASP A 244 30.61 -3.24 8.18
N LEU A 245 31.57 -3.04 7.29
CA LEU A 245 31.33 -2.67 5.89
C LEU A 245 30.57 -3.77 5.13
N LEU A 246 30.92 -5.04 5.33
CA LEU A 246 30.20 -6.17 4.74
C LEU A 246 28.76 -6.28 5.25
N LEU A 247 28.54 -6.07 6.54
CA LEU A 247 27.18 -6.05 7.12
C LEU A 247 26.36 -4.88 6.58
N LEU A 248 26.95 -3.69 6.48
CA LEU A 248 26.29 -2.50 5.93
C LEU A 248 25.92 -2.71 4.46
N THR A 249 26.85 -3.16 3.64
CA THR A 249 26.61 -3.40 2.20
C THR A 249 25.56 -4.48 1.98
N THR A 250 25.57 -5.55 2.77
CA THR A 250 24.52 -6.58 2.73
C THR A 250 23.16 -6.01 3.12
N ALA A 251 23.08 -5.20 4.18
CA ALA A 251 21.83 -4.56 4.61
C ALA A 251 21.28 -3.60 3.55
N VAL A 252 22.15 -2.81 2.91
CA VAL A 252 21.78 -1.94 1.79
C VAL A 252 21.26 -2.77 0.61
N ALA A 253 21.96 -3.85 0.23
CA ALA A 253 21.53 -4.72 -0.85
C ALA A 253 20.16 -5.37 -0.57
N VAL A 254 19.94 -5.85 0.66
CA VAL A 254 18.65 -6.40 1.09
C VAL A 254 17.55 -5.35 1.00
N LEU A 255 17.80 -4.11 1.45
CA LEU A 255 16.83 -3.03 1.33
C LEU A 255 16.54 -2.72 -0.14
N LEU A 256 17.55 -2.57 -0.99
CA LEU A 256 17.34 -2.29 -2.41
C LEU A 256 16.55 -3.41 -3.12
N ALA A 257 16.70 -4.67 -2.71
CA ALA A 257 15.94 -5.79 -3.22
C ALA A 257 14.43 -5.72 -2.89
N LEU A 258 14.01 -4.91 -1.90
CA LEU A 258 12.60 -4.67 -1.56
C LEU A 258 11.94 -3.61 -2.46
N GLY A 259 12.62 -3.18 -3.54
CA GLY A 259 12.09 -2.22 -4.50
C GLY A 259 11.89 -0.81 -3.92
N ALA A 260 10.82 -0.12 -4.35
CA ALA A 260 10.59 1.28 -4.01
C ALA A 260 10.47 1.53 -2.49
N PHE A 261 9.86 0.61 -1.74
CA PHE A 261 9.76 0.70 -0.28
C PHE A 261 11.15 0.64 0.39
N GLY A 262 12.01 -0.24 -0.13
CA GLY A 262 13.37 -0.40 0.35
C GLY A 262 14.26 0.80 0.10
N VAL A 263 14.15 1.41 -1.09
CA VAL A 263 14.83 2.66 -1.43
C VAL A 263 14.40 3.79 -0.50
N LEU A 264 13.10 3.93 -0.26
CA LEU A 264 12.58 4.94 0.68
C LEU A 264 13.08 4.71 2.11
N SER A 265 13.03 3.46 2.59
CA SER A 265 13.53 3.09 3.92
C SER A 265 15.02 3.42 4.07
N LEU A 266 15.83 3.14 3.04
CA LEU A 266 17.25 3.51 3.02
C LEU A 266 17.44 5.03 3.10
N ALA A 267 16.68 5.80 2.31
CA ALA A 267 16.76 7.26 2.32
C ALA A 267 16.41 7.84 3.71
N VAL A 268 15.34 7.36 4.34
CA VAL A 268 14.92 7.78 5.70
C VAL A 268 16.00 7.47 6.73
N LEU A 269 16.60 6.28 6.68
CA LEU A 269 17.69 5.90 7.58
C LEU A 269 18.93 6.78 7.36
N CYS A 270 19.34 7.03 6.12
CA CYS A 270 20.46 7.91 5.78
C CYS A 270 20.25 9.33 6.32
N VAL A 271 19.06 9.90 6.09
CA VAL A 271 18.70 11.24 6.61
C VAL A 271 18.73 11.25 8.14
N GLY A 272 18.21 10.23 8.81
CA GLY A 272 18.28 10.10 10.26
C GLY A 272 19.71 10.06 10.79
N VAL A 273 20.60 9.32 10.15
CA VAL A 273 22.03 9.27 10.51
C VAL A 273 22.67 10.66 10.39
N LEU A 274 22.35 11.41 9.33
CA LEU A 274 22.86 12.78 9.14
C LEU A 274 22.34 13.73 10.21
N ILE A 275 21.04 13.71 10.53
CA ILE A 275 20.44 14.51 11.60
C ILE A 275 21.09 14.17 12.93
N TYR A 276 21.21 12.88 13.26
CA TYR A 276 21.84 12.41 14.47
C TYR A 276 23.29 12.91 14.61
N ALA A 277 24.08 12.80 13.52
CA ALA A 277 25.45 13.28 13.50
C ALA A 277 25.56 14.80 13.66
N ALA A 278 24.70 15.56 12.99
CA ALA A 278 24.64 17.02 13.08
C ALA A 278 24.29 17.48 14.51
N VAL A 279 23.24 16.89 15.11
CA VAL A 279 22.80 17.22 16.47
C VAL A 279 23.90 16.91 17.49
N ARG A 280 24.62 15.78 17.35
CA ARG A 280 25.74 15.47 18.25
C ARG A 280 26.89 16.45 18.13
N ARG A 281 27.18 16.98 16.93
CA ARG A 281 28.23 17.99 16.72
C ARG A 281 27.85 19.35 17.30
N LEU A 282 26.57 19.72 17.24
CA LEU A 282 26.05 21.01 17.71
C LEU A 282 25.72 21.02 19.21
N ARG A 283 25.85 19.87 19.89
CA ARG A 283 25.50 19.75 21.31
C ARG A 283 26.45 20.61 22.16
N PRO A 284 25.93 21.57 22.95
CA PRO A 284 26.77 22.44 23.76
C PRO A 284 27.52 21.63 24.83
N ALA A 285 28.81 21.92 25.00
CA ALA A 285 29.71 21.24 25.94
C ALA A 285 29.22 21.31 27.41
N SER A 286 28.34 22.27 27.73
CA SER A 286 27.78 22.48 29.08
C SER A 286 26.79 21.38 29.54
N ALA A 287 26.22 20.58 28.63
CA ALA A 287 25.35 19.46 29.01
C ALA A 287 26.12 18.22 29.50
N ALA A 288 27.44 18.19 29.34
CA ALA A 288 28.31 17.13 29.89
C ALA A 288 28.63 17.39 31.38
N LEU A 289 28.73 18.67 31.79
CA LEU A 289 29.09 19.07 33.16
C LEU A 289 27.96 18.88 34.18
N THR A 290 26.70 18.87 33.76
CA THR A 290 25.53 18.68 34.65
C THR A 290 25.24 17.22 34.99
N ALA A 291 25.70 16.26 34.19
CA ALA A 291 25.55 14.84 34.50
C ALA A 291 26.61 14.33 35.50
N GLU A 292 27.81 14.91 35.49
CA GLU A 292 28.87 14.60 36.47
C GLU A 292 28.65 15.30 37.81
N THR A 293 28.15 16.55 37.82
CA THR A 293 27.91 17.28 39.09
C THR A 293 26.74 16.74 39.91
N VAL A 294 25.74 16.10 39.30
CA VAL A 294 24.63 15.47 40.03
C VAL A 294 24.99 14.06 40.55
N ALA A 295 26.03 13.43 40.01
CA ALA A 295 26.51 12.12 40.50
C ALA A 295 27.61 12.24 41.58
N GLY A 296 28.24 13.41 41.73
CA GLY A 296 29.27 13.67 42.74
C GLY A 296 28.80 14.43 43.99
N GLY A 297 27.53 14.81 44.06
CA GLY A 297 26.94 15.53 45.20
C GLY A 297 26.45 14.61 46.31
N ASP A 298 27.32 13.73 46.80
CA ASP A 298 27.12 12.97 48.04
C ASP A 298 28.51 12.72 48.66
N ALA A 299 29.14 13.81 49.07
CA ALA A 299 30.22 13.79 50.04
C ALA A 299 29.81 14.77 51.14
N THR A 300 29.22 14.20 52.18
CA THR A 300 28.80 14.84 53.41
C THR A 300 29.97 15.51 54.13
N ASP A 301 29.65 16.59 54.84
CA ASP A 301 30.37 17.13 55.99
C ASP A 301 30.89 16.05 56.96
#